data_AF-A0A653E8X0-F1
#
_entry.id   AF-A0A653E8X0-F1
#
_cell.length_a   1.000
_cell.length_b   1.000
_cell.length_c   1.000
_cell.angle_alpha   90.00
_cell.angle_beta   90.00
_cell.angle_gamma   90.00
#
_symmetry.space_group_name_H-M   'P 1'
#
loop_
_entity.id
_entity.type
_entity.pdbx_description
1 polymer ?
#
loop_
_entity_poly.entity_id
_entity_poly.type
_entity_poly.pdbx_seq_one_letter_code
_entity_poly.pdbx_strand_id
1 'polypeptide(L)'
;MTEKPHLSIVPKRDPTPKEAVIERIKAMPRPEGMIQCPHCGGRAKLTIEAGSMVVKGKLKKGAIIHRNICATCWKHRDVAVQMKSGLERPEMV
;
A
#
# COMPACT_ATOMS: atom_id res chain seq x y z
N MET A 1 -28.76 -19.45 0.81
CA MET A 1 -27.47 -18.74 0.84
C MET A 1 -26.38 -19.81 0.77
N THR A 2 -25.96 -20.17 -0.43
CA THR A 2 -25.08 -21.33 -0.65
C THR A 2 -23.64 -20.88 -0.47
N GLU A 3 -23.06 -21.14 0.71
CA GLU A 3 -21.63 -20.94 0.96
C GLU A 3 -20.85 -21.92 0.08
N LYS A 4 -20.20 -21.40 -0.97
CA LYS A 4 -19.28 -22.19 -1.79
C LYS A 4 -18.09 -22.60 -0.92
N PRO A 5 -17.80 -23.90 -0.75
CA PRO A 5 -16.65 -24.34 0.02
C PRO A 5 -15.37 -23.86 -0.67
N HIS A 6 -14.56 -23.10 0.06
CA HIS A 6 -13.27 -22.62 -0.43
C HIS A 6 -12.30 -23.80 -0.45
N LEU A 7 -12.20 -24.47 -1.60
CA LEU A 7 -11.25 -25.57 -1.81
C LEU A 7 -9.83 -25.03 -1.61
N SER A 8 -9.13 -25.49 -0.57
CA SER A 8 -7.69 -25.29 -0.42
C SER A 8 -7.01 -26.66 -0.44
N ILE A 9 -6.66 -27.10 -1.64
CA ILE A 9 -5.89 -28.34 -1.87
C ILE A 9 -4.49 -28.25 -1.27
N VAL A 10 -3.97 -27.03 -1.11
CA VAL A 10 -2.63 -26.79 -0.58
C VAL A 10 -2.76 -26.28 0.86
N PRO A 11 -2.15 -26.97 1.84
CA PRO A 11 -2.10 -26.46 3.21
C PRO A 11 -1.39 -25.10 3.22
N LYS A 12 -1.84 -24.18 4.08
CA LYS A 12 -1.19 -22.88 4.23
C LYS A 12 0.27 -23.11 4.62
N ARG A 13 1.18 -22.64 3.78
CA ARG A 13 2.62 -22.68 4.04
C ARG A 13 2.93 -21.84 5.28
N ASP A 14 3.85 -22.32 6.12
CA ASP A 14 4.39 -21.49 7.18
C ASP A 14 5.04 -20.21 6.61
N PRO A 15 4.80 -19.05 7.23
CA PRO A 15 5.39 -17.80 6.78
C PRO A 15 6.91 -17.89 6.88
N THR A 16 7.59 -17.33 5.88
CA THR A 16 9.03 -17.05 6.00
C THR A 16 9.29 -16.10 7.17
N PRO A 17 10.52 -16.07 7.73
CA PRO A 17 10.88 -15.09 8.76
C PRO A 17 10.56 -13.64 8.36
N LYS A 18 10.75 -13.31 7.08
CA LYS A 18 10.44 -11.98 6.52
C LYS A 18 8.94 -11.69 6.52
N GLU A 19 8.12 -12.64 6.09
CA GLU A 19 6.66 -12.51 6.11
C GLU A 19 6.12 -12.38 7.53
N ALA A 20 6.65 -13.16 8.48
CA ALA A 20 6.27 -13.08 9.89
C ALA A 20 6.53 -11.68 10.48
N VAL A 21 7.67 -11.07 10.16
CA VAL A 21 7.98 -9.69 10.57
C VAL A 21 7.01 -8.68 9.96
N ILE A 22 6.65 -8.84 8.68
CA ILE A 22 5.71 -7.96 7.99
C ILE A 22 4.31 -8.06 8.62
N GLU A 23 3.82 -9.27 8.88
CA GLU A 23 2.52 -9.48 9.54
C GLU A 23 2.51 -8.89 10.95
N ARG A 24 3.61 -9.01 11.69
CA ARG A 24 3.76 -8.34 12.99
C ARG A 24 3.68 -6.81 12.87
N ILE A 25 4.32 -6.21 11.87
CA ILE A 25 4.24 -4.76 11.62
C ILE A 25 2.81 -4.34 11.25
N LYS A 26 2.12 -5.15 10.44
CA LYS A 26 0.72 -4.90 10.07
C LYS A 26 -0.20 -4.92 11.28
N ALA A 27 0.01 -5.85 12.21
CA ALA A 27 -0.78 -6.01 13.43
C ALA A 27 -0.51 -4.94 14.51
N MET A 28 0.53 -4.11 14.37
CA MET A 28 0.81 -3.06 15.35
C MET A 28 -0.38 -2.09 15.47
N PRO A 29 -0.72 -1.63 16.68
CA PRO A 29 -1.83 -0.71 16.88
C PRO A 29 -1.65 0.57 16.04
N ARG A 30 -2.76 1.07 15.51
CA ARG A 30 -2.83 2.30 14.74
C ARG A 30 -4.07 3.11 15.10
N PRO A 31 -4.01 4.45 15.02
CA PRO A 31 -5.19 5.28 15.13
C PRO A 31 -6.27 4.88 14.13
N GLU A 32 -7.53 5.01 14.53
CA GLU A 32 -8.67 4.77 13.65
C GLU A 32 -8.60 5.67 12.41
N GLY A 33 -8.92 5.12 11.23
CA GLY A 33 -8.82 5.83 9.96
C GLY A 33 -7.40 6.02 9.41
N MET A 34 -6.33 5.68 10.14
CA MET A 34 -4.96 5.78 9.61
C MET A 34 -4.72 4.73 8.51
N ILE A 35 -4.38 5.19 7.30
CA ILE A 35 -4.07 4.31 6.18
C ILE A 35 -2.82 3.45 6.44
N GLN A 36 -2.86 2.21 5.94
CA GLN A 36 -1.77 1.25 6.08
C GLN A 36 -1.62 0.44 4.79
N CYS A 37 -0.38 0.23 4.37
CA CYS A 37 -0.09 -0.51 3.16
C CYS A 37 -0.39 -2.01 3.39
N PRO A 38 -1.24 -2.64 2.57
CA PRO A 38 -1.57 -4.07 2.74
C PRO A 38 -0.39 -4.99 2.40
N HIS A 39 0.61 -4.47 1.68
CA HIS A 39 1.79 -5.25 1.28
C HIS A 39 2.88 -5.24 2.36
N CYS A 40 3.37 -4.05 2.77
CA CYS A 40 4.50 -3.93 3.69
C CYS A 40 4.15 -3.47 5.12
N GLY A 41 2.91 -3.04 5.38
CA GLY A 41 2.50 -2.48 6.67
C GLY A 41 2.91 -1.03 6.91
N GLY A 42 3.63 -0.40 5.97
CA GLY A 42 4.01 1.01 6.05
C GLY A 42 2.81 1.96 6.04
N ARG A 43 2.95 3.10 6.71
CA ARG A 43 1.87 4.10 6.92
C ARG A 43 2.14 5.43 6.20
N ALA A 44 3.31 5.57 5.58
CA ALA A 44 3.68 6.72 4.78
C ALA A 44 3.17 6.56 3.34
N LYS A 45 2.49 7.60 2.84
CA LYS A 45 2.00 7.68 1.47
C LYS A 45 2.71 8.76 0.67
N LEU A 46 2.75 8.60 -0.64
CA LEU A 46 3.19 9.63 -1.58
C LEU A 46 2.19 9.80 -2.72
N THR A 47 2.23 10.99 -3.33
CA THR A 47 1.48 11.32 -4.55
C THR A 47 2.51 11.81 -5.55
N ILE A 48 2.48 11.26 -6.77
CA ILE A 48 3.37 11.63 -7.87
C ILE A 48 2.60 12.58 -8.79
N GLU A 49 3.13 13.78 -8.94
CA GLU A 49 2.59 14.83 -9.82
C GLU A 49 3.59 15.06 -10.97
N ALA A 50 3.11 15.03 -12.21
CA ALA A 50 3.91 15.33 -13.41
C ALA A 50 3.63 16.76 -13.88
N GLY A 51 4.69 17.48 -14.25
CA GLY A 51 4.57 18.85 -14.77
C GLY A 51 4.30 19.91 -13.71
N SER A 52 4.76 19.70 -12.47
CA SER A 52 4.73 20.74 -11.43
C SER A 52 5.63 21.91 -11.81
N MET A 53 5.16 23.14 -11.65
CA MET A 53 5.85 24.36 -12.09
C MET A 53 5.90 25.42 -11.00
N VAL A 54 6.92 26.27 -11.02
CA VAL A 54 6.97 27.45 -10.14
C VAL A 54 6.44 28.67 -10.91
N VAL A 55 5.36 29.28 -10.43
CA VAL A 55 4.75 30.48 -11.04
C VAL A 55 4.64 31.56 -9.99
N LYS A 56 5.25 32.73 -10.24
CA LYS A 56 5.32 33.86 -9.28
C LYS A 56 5.86 33.43 -7.91
N GLY A 57 6.91 32.63 -7.90
CA GLY A 57 7.55 32.11 -6.68
C GLY A 57 6.73 31.05 -5.91
N LYS A 58 5.56 30.65 -6.42
CA LYS A 58 4.72 29.63 -5.78
C LYS A 58 4.71 28.35 -6.60
N LEU A 59 4.82 27.20 -5.93
CA LEU A 59 4.68 25.90 -6.56
C LEU A 59 3.22 25.68 -6.99
N LYS A 60 3.00 25.49 -8.30
CA LYS A 60 1.76 24.99 -8.88
C LYS A 60 1.88 23.50 -9.11
N LYS A 61 0.85 22.79 -8.65
CA LYS A 61 0.72 21.34 -8.80
C LYS A 61 0.57 20.95 -10.26
N GLY A 62 1.18 19.83 -10.62
CA GLY A 62 1.03 19.20 -11.93
C GLY A 62 -0.17 18.25 -12.00
N ALA A 63 -0.22 17.44 -13.06
CA ALA A 63 -1.19 16.36 -13.18
C ALA A 63 -0.83 15.20 -12.23
N ILE A 64 -1.81 14.70 -11.46
CA ILE A 64 -1.59 13.58 -10.55
C ILE A 64 -1.52 12.29 -11.37
N ILE A 65 -0.36 11.64 -11.39
CA ILE A 65 -0.13 10.34 -12.06
C ILE A 65 -0.45 9.20 -11.10
N HIS A 66 0.04 9.28 -9.86
CA HIS A 66 -0.25 8.30 -8.82
C HIS A 66 -0.66 9.00 -7.54
N ARG A 67 -1.74 8.51 -6.91
CA ARG A 67 -2.27 9.09 -5.67
C ARG A 67 -2.26 8.05 -4.56
N ASN A 68 -1.76 8.46 -3.38
CA ASN A 68 -1.76 7.66 -2.17
C ASN A 68 -1.05 6.30 -2.34
N ILE A 69 0.12 6.25 -2.98
CA ILE A 69 0.90 5.02 -3.06
C ILE A 69 1.84 4.90 -1.86
N CYS A 70 2.21 3.68 -1.49
CA CYS A 70 3.08 3.43 -0.34
C CYS A 70 4.51 3.90 -0.61
N ALA A 71 5.01 4.80 0.24
CA ALA A 71 6.35 5.36 0.09
C ALA A 71 7.47 4.33 0.27
N THR A 72 7.27 3.36 1.17
CA THR A 72 8.25 2.31 1.43
C THR A 72 8.32 1.30 0.27
N CYS A 73 7.17 0.88 -0.28
CA CYS A 73 7.15 -0.02 -1.42
C CYS A 73 7.75 0.64 -2.67
N TRP A 74 7.41 1.91 -2.92
CA TRP A 74 7.97 2.66 -4.03
C TRP A 74 9.50 2.78 -3.92
N LYS A 75 10.01 3.22 -2.75
CA LYS A 75 11.45 3.49 -2.58
C LYS A 75 12.32 2.23 -2.51
N HIS A 76 11.84 1.16 -1.88
CA HIS A 76 12.68 0.02 -1.51
C HIS A 76 12.34 -1.28 -2.23
N ARG A 77 11.19 -1.34 -2.92
CA ARG A 77 10.73 -2.56 -3.58
C ARG A 77 10.42 -2.36 -5.05
N ASP A 78 10.51 -1.12 -5.55
CA ASP A 78 10.16 -0.78 -6.93
C ASP A 78 8.74 -1.21 -7.32
N VAL A 79 7.81 -1.13 -6.36
CA VAL A 79 6.39 -1.47 -6.57
C VAL A 79 5.51 -0.31 -6.13
N ALA A 80 4.63 0.14 -7.02
CA ALA A 80 3.55 1.05 -6.69
C ALA A 80 2.40 0.30 -6.04
N VAL A 81 2.29 0.40 -4.71
CA VAL A 81 1.15 -0.16 -3.96
C VAL A 81 0.19 0.94 -3.59
N GLN A 82 -1.01 0.93 -4.16
CA GLN A 82 -2.03 1.90 -3.82
C GLN A 82 -2.63 1.64 -2.43
N MET A 83 -2.68 2.68 -1.59
CA MET A 83 -3.22 2.63 -0.24
C MET A 83 -4.64 3.20 -0.23
N LYS A 84 -5.60 2.45 -0.79
CA LYS A 84 -7.05 2.72 -0.65
C LYS A 84 -7.60 1.88 0.50
N SER A 85 -8.17 2.54 1.51
CA SER A 85 -8.98 1.99 2.65
C SER A 85 -8.50 0.74 3.42
N GLY A 86 -7.31 0.18 3.15
CA GLY A 86 -6.75 -0.95 3.90
C GLY A 86 -7.36 -2.32 3.62
N LEU A 87 -8.30 -2.44 2.67
CA LEU A 87 -9.06 -3.68 2.41
C LEU A 87 -9.00 -4.19 0.95
N GLU A 88 -8.42 -3.44 0.03
CA GLU A 88 -8.35 -3.83 -1.38
C GLU A 88 -7.05 -4.59 -1.69
N ARG A 89 -7.15 -5.62 -2.56
CA ARG A 89 -5.95 -6.28 -3.12
C ARG A 89 -5.07 -5.21 -3.75
N PRO A 90 -3.77 -5.14 -3.43
CA PRO A 90 -2.90 -4.11 -3.97
C PRO A 90 -2.89 -4.24 -5.50
N GLU A 91 -3.53 -3.31 -6.19
CA GLU A 91 -3.27 -3.09 -7.61
C GLU A 91 -1.79 -2.69 -7.68
N MET A 92 -0.97 -3.59 -8.25
CA MET A 92 0.37 -3.23 -8.70
C MET A 92 0.14 -2.33 -9.90
N VAL A 93 0.37 -1.03 -9.70
CA VAL A 93 0.28 -0.03 -10.78
C VAL A 93 1.56 -0.06 -11.59
#